data_AF-A0A2N0M906-F1
#
_entry.id   AF-A0A2N0M906-F1
#
_cell.length_a   1.000
_cell.length_b   1.000
_cell.length_c   1.000
_cell.angle_alpha   90.00
_cell.angle_beta   90.00
_cell.angle_gamma   90.00
#
_symmetry.space_group_name_H-M   'P 1'
#
loop_
_entity.id
_entity.type
_entity.pdbx_description
1 polymer ?
#
loop_
_entity_poly.entity_id
_entity_poly.type
_entity_poly.pdbx_seq_one_letter_code
_entity_poly.pdbx_strand_id
1 'polypeptide(L)' 'HPFMLGVQYHPEFQSRPNRPHPLFSGFIDAARKTIREGGQQPLPLLDEKGN' A
#
# COMPACT_ATOMS: atom_id res chain seq x y z
N HIS A 1 -9.28 9.40 5.79
CA HIS A 1 -8.33 9.03 4.71
C HIS A 1 -7.65 7.71 5.08
N PRO A 2 -7.63 6.70 4.19
CA PRO A 2 -7.05 5.38 4.47
C PRO A 2 -5.51 5.37 4.54
N PHE A 3 -4.86 6.30 3.85
CA PHE A 3 -3.44 6.57 3.98
C PHE A 3 -3.22 8.08 3.79
N MET A 4 -2.66 8.76 4.80
CA MET A 4 -2.34 10.19 4.75
C MET A 4 -1.15 10.44 5.67
N LEU A 5 -0.06 10.97 5.11
CA LEU A 5 1.20 11.17 5.82
C LEU A 5 1.97 12.32 5.19
N GLY A 6 2.65 13.11 6.01
CA GLY A 6 3.51 14.21 5.58
C GLY A 6 4.77 14.26 6.44
N VAL A 7 5.88 14.65 5.83
CA VAL A 7 7.16 14.82 6.53
C VAL A 7 7.82 16.12 6.08
N GLN A 8 8.52 16.77 7.00
CA GLN A 8 9.18 18.05 6.74
C GLN A 8 10.66 17.90 6.33
N TYR A 9 11.26 16.75 6.65
CA TYR A 9 12.62 16.40 6.22
C TYR A 9 12.61 15.75 4.83
N HIS A 10 13.79 15.51 4.24
CA HIS A 10 13.94 14.88 2.92
C HIS A 10 14.20 13.36 3.04
N PRO A 11 13.16 12.50 3.09
CA PRO A 11 13.33 11.05 3.18
C PRO A 11 13.95 10.44 1.91
N GLU A 12 13.94 11.17 0.80
CA GLU A 12 14.54 10.78 -0.47
C GLU A 12 16.03 10.45 -0.31
N PHE A 13 16.76 11.24 0.48
CA PHE A 13 18.19 11.04 0.69
C PHE A 13 18.53 9.82 1.57
N GLN A 14 17.54 9.30 2.29
CA GLN A 14 17.72 8.12 3.14
C GLN A 14 17.30 6.82 2.45
N SER A 15 16.66 6.90 1.28
CA SER A 15 16.24 5.74 0.51
C SER A 15 17.39 5.15 -0.30
N ARG A 16 17.54 3.82 -0.31
CA ARG A 16 18.52 3.10 -1.14
C ARG A 16 17.86 1.99 -1.95
N PRO A 17 18.43 1.56 -3.09
CA PRO A 17 17.82 0.52 -3.93
C PRO A 17 17.46 -0.77 -3.17
N ASN A 18 18.34 -1.23 -2.28
CA ASN A 18 18.13 -2.45 -1.48
C ASN A 18 17.47 -2.18 -0.11
N ARG A 19 17.22 -0.91 0.23
CA ARG A 19 16.61 -0.49 1.49
C ARG A 19 15.76 0.75 1.22
N PRO A 20 14.57 0.59 0.62
CA PRO A 20 13.67 1.71 0.39
C PRO A 20 13.22 2.30 1.73
N HIS A 21 13.06 3.62 1.78
CA HIS A 21 12.57 4.28 2.98
C HIS A 21 11.12 3.82 3.28
N PRO A 22 10.74 3.55 4.55
CA PRO A 22 9.42 3.03 4.91
C PRO A 22 8.23 3.85 4.40
N LEU A 23 8.43 5.17 4.27
CA LEU A 23 7.41 6.08 3.71
C LEU A 23 7.03 5.70 2.27
N PHE A 24 8.03 5.39 1.44
CA PHE A 24 7.80 5.06 0.04
C PHE A 24 7.23 3.65 -0.10
N SER A 25 7.76 2.67 0.64
CA SER A 25 7.22 1.31 0.62
C SER A 25 5.77 1.27 1.12
N GLY A 26 5.48 1.98 2.21
CA GLY A 26 4.13 2.08 2.76
C GLY A 26 3.14 2.75 1.82
N PHE A 27 3.58 3.79 1.09
CA PHE A 27 2.76 4.42 0.06
C PHE A 27 2.41 3.45 -1.08
N ILE A 28 3.39 2.69 -1.59
CA ILE A 28 3.15 1.71 -2.65
C ILE A 28 2.23 0.57 -2.19
N ASP A 29 2.42 0.08 -0.96
CA ASP A 29 1.54 -0.96 -0.39
C ASP A 29 0.11 -0.46 -0.22
N ALA A 30 -0.07 0.79 0.22
CA ALA A 30 -1.37 1.42 0.31
C ALA A 30 -2.01 1.56 -1.08
N ALA A 31 -1.25 2.06 -2.06
CA ALA A 31 -1.70 2.19 -3.45
C ALA A 31 -2.10 0.84 -4.07
N ARG A 32 -1.39 -0.25 -3.74
CA ARG A 32 -1.73 -1.61 -4.22
C ARG A 32 -3.06 -2.12 -3.66
N LYS A 33 -3.40 -1.74 -2.42
CA LYS A 33 -4.66 -2.13 -1.77
C LYS A 33 -5.82 -1.23 -2.17
N THR A 34 -5.54 -0.04 -2.69
CA THR A 34 -6.58 0.88 -3.15
C THR A 34 -7.28 0.31 -4.38
N ILE A 35 -8.59 0.13 -4.24
CA ILE A 35 -9.46 -0.36 -5.29
C ILE A 35 -9.67 0.76 -6.29
N ARG A 36 -9.48 0.48 -7.58
CA ARG A 36 -9.82 1.43 -8.65
C ARG A 36 -11.33 1.63 -8.67
N GLU A 37 -11.80 2.84 -8.93
CA GLU A 37 -13.22 3.09 -9.14
C GLU A 37 -13.75 2.20 -10.28
N GLY A 38 -14.87 1.50 -10.04
CA GLY A 38 -15.40 0.48 -10.96
C GLY A 38 -14.67 -0.87 -10.91
N GLY A 39 -13.64 -1.02 -10.09
CA GLY A 39 -12.99 -2.29 -9.80
C GLY A 39 -13.91 -3.18 -8.97
N GLN A 40 -14.29 -4.33 -9.53
CA GLN A 40 -15.09 -5.31 -8.79
C GLN A 40 -14.26 -5.85 -7.63
N GLN A 41 -14.75 -5.69 -6.40
CA GLN A 41 -14.23 -6.49 -5.30
C GLN A 41 -14.60 -7.95 -5.55
N PRO A 42 -13.68 -8.90 -5.36
CA PRO A 42 -14.05 -10.29 -5.40
C PRO A 42 -15.19 -10.50 -4.39
N LEU A 43 -16.27 -11.13 -4.84
CA LEU A 43 -17.37 -11.48 -3.95
C LEU A 43 -16.78 -12.33 -2.81
N PRO A 44 -17.20 -12.14 -1.55
CA PRO A 44 -16.80 -12.98 -0.43
C PRO A 44 -17.50 -14.35 -0.51
N LEU A 45 -17.44 -14.97 -1.68
CA LEU A 45 -17.89 -16.32 -1.95
C LEU A 45 -16.60 -17.12 -2.09
N LEU A 46 -16.36 -17.98 -1.10
CA LEU A 46 -15.18 -18.81 -0.88
C LEU A 46 -14.13 -18.19 0.05
N ASP A 47 -14.50 -18.10 1.34
CA ASP A 47 -13.56 -18.49 2.38
C ASP A 47 -13.26 -19.99 2.17
N GLU A 48 -12.26 -20.33 1.35
CA GLU A 48 -11.78 -21.71 1.20
C GLU A 48 -11.02 -22.15 2.46
N LYS A 49 -11.73 -22.19 3.59
CA LYS A 49 -11.37 -23.00 4.75
C LYS A 49 -12.36 -24.15 4.85
N GLY A 50 -12.23 -25.06 3.90
CA GLY A 50 -12.91 -26.33 3.83
C GLY A 50 -11.95 -27.46 3.51
N ASN A 51 -10.79 -27.51 4.18
CA ASN A 51 -10.01 -28.71 4.51
C ASN A 51 -8.91 -28.34 5.52
#